data_AF-A0AA36D9V9-F1
#
_entry.id   AF-A0AA36D9V9-F1
#
_cell.length_a   1.000
_cell.length_b   1.000
_cell.length_c   1.000
_cell.angle_alpha   90.00
_cell.angle_beta   90.00
_cell.angle_gamma   90.00
#
_symmetry.space_group_name_H-M   'P 1'
#
loop_
_entity.id
_entity.type
_entity.pdbx_description
1 polymer ?
#
loop_
_entity_poly.entity_id
_entity_poly.type
_entity_poly.pdbx_seq_one_letter_code
_entity_poly.pdbx_strand_id
1 'polypeptide(L)'
;MLKRCSKASISDNVYILSSFSGRALLAENEEIDRICEDYSKIADKYGLFEKMFIQLFMDDDFEFAVHFGLEKLTVETLRREQKFRTHVGKFQRFMNSLMDMLSKGAQNGEQVVHMLRIIGRQHTNVRSMSFTAEKWLIFKNVMLTLLCPEINITYPTWSKLISFVIYEIKDSYLEHVRQLRSSSCPQIAQLTIIP
;
A
#
# COMPACT_ATOMS: atom_id res chain seq x y z
N MET A 1 29.83 25.66 11.98
CA MET A 1 30.38 25.10 10.73
C MET A 1 29.72 23.74 10.50
N LEU A 2 28.64 23.69 9.72
CA LEU A 2 27.85 22.48 9.46
C LEU A 2 28.61 21.53 8.53
N LYS A 3 29.02 20.36 9.04
CA LYS A 3 29.51 19.26 8.22
C LYS A 3 28.33 18.72 7.39
N ARG A 4 28.38 18.96 6.07
CA ARG A 4 27.59 18.23 5.08
C ARG A 4 27.84 16.73 5.28
N CYS A 5 26.80 15.98 5.69
CA CYS A 5 26.83 14.53 5.61
C CYS A 5 27.02 14.12 4.15
N SER A 6 28.07 13.34 3.92
CA SER A 6 28.38 12.70 2.65
C SER A 6 27.19 11.88 2.14
N LYS A 7 26.87 12.03 0.85
CA LYS A 7 25.96 11.12 0.13
C LYS A 7 26.46 9.69 0.38
N ALA A 8 25.65 8.88 1.07
CA ALA A 8 25.86 7.45 1.10
C ALA A 8 25.86 6.96 -0.37
N SER A 9 26.87 6.18 -0.75
CA SER A 9 26.84 5.44 -2.01
C SER A 9 25.55 4.63 -2.03
N ILE A 10 24.70 4.87 -3.04
CA ILE A 10 23.49 4.09 -3.27
C ILE A 10 23.96 2.64 -3.36
N SER A 11 23.56 1.79 -2.41
CA SER A 11 23.98 0.39 -2.41
C SER A 11 23.49 -0.28 -3.69
N ASP A 12 24.25 -1.24 -4.21
CA ASP A 12 23.95 -1.97 -5.46
C ASP A 12 22.58 -2.67 -5.47
N ASN A 13 21.90 -2.75 -4.32
CA ASN A 13 20.63 -3.45 -4.13
C ASN A 13 19.41 -2.51 -4.03
N VAL A 14 19.50 -1.22 -4.39
CA VAL A 14 18.34 -0.31 -4.37
C VAL A 14 17.54 -0.46 -5.67
N TYR A 15 16.37 -1.10 -5.59
CA TYR A 15 15.47 -1.23 -6.75
C TYR A 15 14.60 0.02 -6.95
N ILE A 16 14.02 0.54 -5.86
CA ILE A 16 13.22 1.78 -5.86
C ILE A 16 13.64 2.63 -4.68
N LEU A 17 13.80 3.94 -4.91
CA LEU A 17 13.98 4.94 -3.85
C LEU A 17 12.84 5.96 -3.92
N SER A 18 12.06 6.08 -2.83
CA SER A 18 11.08 7.15 -2.70
C SER A 18 11.78 8.43 -2.24
N SER A 19 11.74 9.46 -3.08
CA SER A 19 12.19 10.81 -2.73
C SER A 19 11.27 11.50 -1.71
N PHE A 20 10.05 11.00 -1.53
CA PHE A 20 9.08 11.55 -0.58
C PHE A 20 9.31 11.03 0.84
N SER A 21 9.41 9.72 1.01
CA SER A 21 9.53 9.09 2.32
C SER A 21 10.97 8.77 2.72
N GLY A 22 11.92 8.89 1.80
CA GLY A 22 13.32 8.49 1.98
C GLY A 22 13.53 6.99 2.09
N ARG A 23 12.47 6.18 1.88
CA ARG A 23 12.53 4.71 1.96
C ARG A 23 12.92 4.11 0.62
N ALA A 24 13.55 2.93 0.70
CA ALA A 24 13.92 2.16 -0.47
C ALA A 24 13.33 0.74 -0.43
N LEU A 25 12.95 0.24 -1.61
CA LEU A 25 12.77 -1.19 -1.85
C LEU A 25 14.14 -1.76 -2.19
N LEU A 26 14.68 -2.59 -1.28
CA LEU A 26 15.99 -3.21 -1.46
C LEU A 26 15.85 -4.62 -2.06
N ALA A 27 16.09 -4.74 -3.35
CA ALA A 27 16.01 -6.00 -4.09
C ALA A 27 16.93 -5.96 -5.32
N GLU A 28 17.44 -7.13 -5.70
CA GLU A 28 18.10 -7.36 -6.99
C GLU A 28 17.06 -7.44 -8.12
N ASN A 29 17.47 -7.19 -9.36
CA ASN A 29 16.58 -7.30 -10.53
C ASN A 29 16.02 -8.73 -10.64
N GLU A 30 16.86 -9.74 -10.44
CA GLU A 30 16.48 -11.15 -10.50
C GLU A 30 15.47 -11.52 -9.39
N GLU A 31 15.53 -10.87 -8.23
CA GLU A 31 14.50 -11.05 -7.19
C GLU A 31 13.14 -10.52 -7.64
N ILE A 32 13.12 -9.34 -8.27
CA ILE A 32 11.89 -8.73 -8.79
C ILE A 32 11.32 -9.52 -9.96
N ASP A 33 12.16 -9.97 -10.89
CA ASP A 33 11.75 -10.78 -12.03
C ASP A 33 11.05 -12.06 -11.57
N ARG A 34 11.59 -12.73 -10.54
CA ARG A 34 10.97 -13.94 -9.96
C ARG A 34 9.57 -13.69 -9.41
N ILE A 35 9.36 -12.62 -8.62
CA ILE A 35 8.01 -12.33 -8.09
C ILE A 35 7.04 -11.88 -9.20
N CYS A 36 7.52 -11.21 -10.25
CA CYS A 36 6.73 -10.87 -11.42
C CYS A 36 6.32 -12.13 -12.20
N GLU A 37 7.22 -13.08 -12.38
CA GLU A 37 6.95 -14.36 -13.02
C GLU A 37 5.94 -15.19 -12.19
N ASP A 38 6.16 -15.33 -10.88
CA ASP A 38 5.24 -16.03 -9.97
C ASP A 38 3.83 -15.41 -10.02
N TYR A 39 3.74 -14.08 -9.97
CA TYR A 39 2.46 -13.38 -10.09
C TYR A 39 1.78 -13.61 -11.43
N SER A 40 2.55 -13.67 -12.52
CA SER A 40 2.02 -13.90 -13.87
C SER A 40 1.31 -15.27 -13.98
N LYS A 41 1.83 -16.30 -13.29
CA LYS A 41 1.31 -17.68 -13.28
C LYS A 41 -0.05 -17.83 -12.57
N ILE A 42 -0.45 -16.85 -11.76
CA ILE A 42 -1.75 -16.86 -11.07
C ILE A 42 -2.88 -16.72 -12.10
N ALA A 43 -3.63 -17.80 -12.34
CA ALA A 43 -4.71 -17.82 -13.32
C ALA A 43 -5.89 -16.92 -12.91
N ASP A 44 -6.42 -17.09 -11.70
CA ASP A 44 -7.54 -16.31 -11.17
C ASP A 44 -7.10 -15.30 -10.12
N LYS A 45 -6.62 -14.14 -10.58
CA LYS A 45 -6.22 -13.03 -9.71
C LYS A 45 -7.41 -12.38 -9.00
N TYR A 46 -8.60 -12.38 -9.62
CA TYR A 46 -9.79 -11.82 -8.98
C TYR A 46 -10.20 -12.69 -7.79
N GLY A 47 -10.35 -14.00 -7.98
CA GLY A 47 -10.69 -14.94 -6.92
C GLY A 47 -9.66 -14.98 -5.80
N LEU A 48 -8.37 -14.84 -6.12
CA LEU A 48 -7.31 -14.71 -5.11
C LEU A 48 -7.54 -13.50 -4.19
N PHE A 49 -7.80 -12.33 -4.76
CA PHE A 49 -8.03 -11.12 -3.96
C PHE A 49 -9.43 -11.09 -3.34
N GLU A 50 -10.42 -11.74 -3.93
CA GLU A 50 -11.72 -11.96 -3.29
C GLU A 50 -11.53 -12.76 -1.99
N LYS A 51 -10.78 -13.88 -2.05
CA LYS A 51 -10.43 -14.69 -0.89
C LYS A 51 -9.67 -13.87 0.15
N MET A 52 -8.71 -13.04 -0.27
CA MET A 52 -7.98 -12.12 0.61
C MET A 52 -8.91 -11.23 1.41
N PHE A 53 -9.83 -10.51 0.75
CA PHE A 53 -10.71 -9.58 1.45
C PHE A 53 -11.79 -10.29 2.27
N ILE A 54 -12.25 -11.47 1.85
CA ILE A 54 -13.14 -12.30 2.69
C ILE A 54 -12.42 -12.67 4.00
N GLN A 55 -11.20 -13.18 3.91
CA GLN A 55 -10.43 -13.57 5.09
C GLN A 55 -10.19 -12.37 6.02
N LEU A 56 -9.81 -11.21 5.46
CA LEU A 56 -9.65 -9.98 6.23
C LEU A 56 -10.94 -9.56 6.94
N PHE A 57 -12.09 -9.63 6.25
CA PHE A 57 -13.35 -9.09 6.76
C PHE A 57 -14.07 -10.03 7.72
N MET A 58 -13.85 -11.34 7.59
CA MET A 58 -14.61 -12.37 8.30
C MET A 58 -13.80 -13.07 9.38
N ASP A 59 -12.49 -13.26 9.17
CA ASP A 59 -11.67 -14.14 10.01
C ASP A 59 -10.64 -13.37 10.84
N ASP A 60 -9.94 -12.40 10.24
CA ASP A 60 -8.77 -11.77 10.87
C ASP A 60 -9.09 -10.45 11.60
N ASP A 61 -9.78 -9.49 10.95
CA ASP A 61 -10.15 -8.22 11.60
C ASP A 61 -11.45 -7.65 11.01
N PHE A 62 -12.55 -7.92 11.71
CA PHE A 62 -13.90 -7.51 11.33
C PHE A 62 -14.08 -6.00 11.17
N GLU A 63 -13.24 -5.16 11.79
CA GLU A 63 -13.31 -3.71 11.62
C GLU A 63 -13.00 -3.30 10.17
N PHE A 64 -12.28 -4.13 9.40
CA PHE A 64 -12.18 -3.91 7.95
C PHE A 64 -13.56 -3.87 7.31
N ALA A 65 -14.46 -4.82 7.58
CA ALA A 65 -15.81 -4.83 7.03
C ALA A 65 -16.61 -3.58 7.42
N VAL A 66 -16.43 -3.09 8.65
CA VAL A 66 -17.07 -1.86 9.15
C VAL A 66 -16.65 -0.63 8.34
N HIS A 67 -15.38 -0.51 7.94
CA HIS A 67 -14.92 0.61 7.10
C HIS A 67 -15.61 0.68 5.74
N PHE A 68 -16.10 -0.46 5.23
CA PHE A 68 -16.85 -0.53 3.98
C PHE A 68 -18.38 -0.51 4.17
N GLY A 69 -18.87 -0.55 5.42
CA GLY A 69 -20.29 -0.69 5.74
C GLY A 69 -20.86 -2.05 5.32
N LEU A 70 -20.07 -3.12 5.50
CA LEU A 70 -20.36 -4.49 5.04
C LEU A 70 -20.47 -5.48 6.21
N GLU A 71 -20.50 -4.99 7.45
CA GLU A 71 -20.42 -5.78 8.68
C GLU A 71 -21.61 -6.72 8.91
N LYS A 72 -22.74 -6.53 8.20
CA LYS A 72 -23.95 -7.36 8.38
C LYS A 72 -24.10 -8.46 7.34
N LEU A 73 -23.12 -8.62 6.44
CA LEU A 73 -23.20 -9.57 5.33
C LEU A 73 -22.57 -10.90 5.71
N THR A 74 -23.15 -11.99 5.18
CA THR A 74 -22.51 -13.31 5.15
C THR A 74 -21.52 -13.38 3.99
N VAL A 75 -20.68 -14.41 3.94
CA VAL A 75 -19.74 -14.61 2.83
C VAL A 75 -20.47 -14.68 1.47
N GLU A 76 -21.60 -15.39 1.39
CA GLU A 76 -22.37 -15.55 0.15
C GLU A 76 -22.98 -14.24 -0.34
N THR A 77 -23.45 -13.40 0.59
CA THR A 77 -24.04 -12.11 0.27
C THR A 77 -22.96 -11.05 0.00
N LEU A 78 -21.83 -11.09 0.70
CA LEU A 78 -20.66 -10.25 0.45
C LEU A 78 -20.12 -10.43 -0.97
N ARG A 79 -19.99 -11.67 -1.45
CA ARG A 79 -19.55 -11.98 -2.83
C ARG A 79 -20.43 -11.35 -3.91
N ARG A 80 -21.71 -11.11 -3.61
CA ARG A 80 -22.67 -10.50 -4.54
C ARG A 80 -22.74 -8.98 -4.41
N GLU A 81 -22.23 -8.43 -3.30
CA GLU A 81 -22.32 -7.00 -2.99
C GLU A 81 -21.43 -6.18 -3.93
N GLN A 82 -22.03 -5.20 -4.60
CA GLN A 82 -21.36 -4.43 -5.64
C GLN A 82 -20.19 -3.61 -5.07
N LYS A 83 -20.31 -3.05 -3.86
CA LYS A 83 -19.21 -2.31 -3.22
C LYS A 83 -17.99 -3.19 -3.01
N PHE A 84 -18.21 -4.40 -2.48
CA PHE A 84 -17.15 -5.38 -2.24
C PHE A 84 -16.48 -5.79 -3.54
N ARG A 85 -17.26 -6.25 -4.53
CA ARG A 85 -16.75 -6.67 -5.85
C ARG A 85 -15.96 -5.56 -6.55
N THR A 86 -16.42 -4.32 -6.41
CA THR A 86 -15.75 -3.14 -6.96
C THR A 86 -14.41 -2.89 -6.27
N HIS A 87 -14.33 -3.06 -4.95
CA HIS A 87 -13.09 -2.91 -4.21
C HIS A 87 -12.07 -3.99 -4.59
N VAL A 88 -12.48 -5.26 -4.63
CA VAL A 88 -11.64 -6.38 -5.10
C VAL A 88 -11.10 -6.09 -6.51
N GLY A 89 -11.97 -5.68 -7.44
CA GLY A 89 -11.55 -5.35 -8.80
C GLY A 89 -10.61 -4.14 -8.89
N LYS A 90 -10.78 -3.13 -8.03
CA LYS A 90 -9.83 -2.01 -7.93
C LYS A 90 -8.47 -2.47 -7.41
N PHE A 91 -8.46 -3.34 -6.39
CA PHE A 91 -7.23 -3.88 -5.84
C PHE A 91 -6.48 -4.77 -6.83
N GLN A 92 -7.18 -5.63 -7.56
CA GLN A 92 -6.59 -6.44 -8.64
C GLN A 92 -5.94 -5.55 -9.71
N ARG A 93 -6.62 -4.48 -10.15
CA ARG A 93 -6.04 -3.55 -11.13
C ARG A 93 -4.79 -2.87 -10.59
N PHE A 94 -4.83 -2.42 -9.33
CA PHE A 94 -3.66 -1.87 -8.65
C PHE A 94 -2.49 -2.85 -8.65
N MET A 95 -2.70 -4.09 -8.22
CA MET A 95 -1.64 -5.10 -8.19
C MET A 95 -1.11 -5.43 -9.58
N ASN A 96 -1.99 -5.54 -10.59
CA ASN A 96 -1.55 -5.73 -11.97
C ASN A 96 -0.68 -4.57 -12.47
N SER A 97 -1.08 -3.32 -12.22
CA SER A 97 -0.31 -2.15 -12.61
C SER A 97 1.03 -2.07 -11.85
N LEU A 98 1.04 -2.42 -10.56
CA LEU A 98 2.27 -2.50 -9.78
C LEU A 98 3.25 -3.50 -10.40
N MET A 99 2.80 -4.72 -10.64
CA MET A 99 3.65 -5.79 -11.17
C MET A 99 4.11 -5.51 -12.62
N ASP A 100 3.28 -4.88 -13.44
CA ASP A 100 3.65 -4.43 -14.80
C ASP A 100 4.71 -3.31 -14.79
N MET A 101 4.64 -2.37 -13.86
CA MET A 101 5.70 -1.35 -13.74
C MET A 101 7.00 -1.95 -13.19
N LEU A 102 6.90 -2.88 -12.23
CA LEU A 102 8.05 -3.57 -11.68
C LEU A 102 8.77 -4.43 -12.72
N SER A 103 8.04 -5.18 -13.56
CA SER A 103 8.63 -6.05 -14.60
C SER A 103 9.34 -5.28 -15.71
N LYS A 104 9.08 -3.97 -15.83
CA LYS A 104 9.77 -3.10 -16.79
C LYS A 104 11.10 -2.59 -16.26
N GLY A 105 11.46 -2.84 -15.00
CA GLY A 105 12.74 -2.46 -14.42
C GLY A 105 12.69 -1.24 -13.48
N ALA A 106 13.78 -1.04 -12.73
CA ALA A 106 13.96 -0.01 -11.71
C ALA A 106 13.73 1.44 -12.19
N GLN A 107 13.88 1.72 -13.49
CA GLN A 107 13.62 3.03 -14.07
C GLN A 107 12.16 3.48 -13.95
N ASN A 108 11.22 2.56 -13.71
CA ASN A 108 9.82 2.88 -13.42
C ASN A 108 9.55 3.12 -11.92
N GLY A 109 10.58 3.09 -11.07
CA GLY A 109 10.44 3.23 -9.62
C GLY A 109 9.74 4.52 -9.20
N GLU A 110 9.98 5.64 -9.90
CA GLU A 110 9.29 6.89 -9.62
C GLU A 110 7.79 6.80 -9.89
N GLN A 111 7.39 6.14 -10.98
CA GLN A 111 5.98 5.94 -11.34
C GLN A 111 5.28 5.03 -10.32
N VAL A 112 5.97 3.97 -9.85
CA VAL A 112 5.50 3.12 -8.76
C VAL A 112 5.24 3.95 -7.52
N VAL A 113 6.20 4.77 -7.09
CA VAL A 113 6.05 5.66 -5.93
C VAL A 113 4.86 6.60 -6.12
N HIS A 114 4.74 7.30 -7.25
CA HIS A 114 3.62 8.19 -7.53
C HIS A 114 2.26 7.49 -7.46
N MET A 115 2.14 6.28 -8.01
CA MET A 115 0.92 5.47 -7.93
C MET A 115 0.57 5.11 -6.48
N LEU A 116 1.55 4.78 -5.63
CA LEU A 116 1.32 4.50 -4.21
C LEU A 116 0.86 5.74 -3.46
N ARG A 117 1.43 6.91 -3.79
CA ARG A 117 1.09 8.22 -3.20
C ARG A 117 -0.34 8.66 -3.53
N ILE A 118 -0.66 8.75 -4.82
CA ILE A 118 -1.87 8.15 -5.40
C ILE A 118 -2.96 7.66 -4.44
N ILE A 119 -2.83 6.35 -4.23
CA ILE A 119 -3.70 5.51 -3.45
C ILE A 119 -3.75 5.97 -2.00
N GLY A 120 -2.61 6.30 -1.39
CA GLY A 120 -2.58 6.79 0.00
C GLY A 120 -3.42 8.06 0.21
N ARG A 121 -3.35 9.03 -0.71
CA ARG A 121 -4.22 10.22 -0.67
C ARG A 121 -5.69 9.86 -0.87
N GLN A 122 -6.01 8.95 -1.79
CA GLN A 122 -7.40 8.55 -2.00
C GLN A 122 -8.05 7.93 -0.75
N HIS A 123 -7.27 7.21 0.06
CA HIS A 123 -7.75 6.60 1.29
C HIS A 123 -8.10 7.61 2.40
N THR A 124 -7.67 8.89 2.33
CA THR A 124 -8.13 9.92 3.29
C THR A 124 -9.61 10.24 3.17
N ASN A 125 -10.24 9.89 2.04
CA ASN A 125 -11.68 10.05 1.85
C ASN A 125 -12.51 9.04 2.66
N VAL A 126 -11.87 7.99 3.19
CA VAL A 126 -12.52 6.99 4.06
C VAL A 126 -12.38 7.44 5.51
N ARG A 127 -13.39 8.16 6.02
CA ARG A 127 -13.34 8.83 7.34
C ARG A 127 -13.03 7.90 8.51
N SER A 128 -13.47 6.65 8.46
CA SER A 128 -13.26 5.66 9.52
C SER A 128 -11.93 4.92 9.43
N MET A 129 -11.20 5.04 8.33
CA MET A 129 -9.97 4.28 8.11
C MET A 129 -8.83 4.81 8.97
N SER A 130 -8.13 3.90 9.65
CA SER A 130 -6.90 4.19 10.40
C SER A 130 -5.73 3.35 9.90
N PHE A 131 -4.50 3.88 10.02
CA PHE A 131 -3.28 3.21 9.61
C PHE A 131 -2.46 2.66 10.79
N THR A 132 -3.11 1.91 11.68
CA THR A 132 -2.44 1.27 12.83
C THR A 132 -1.49 0.16 12.37
N ALA A 133 -0.37 -0.04 13.09
CA ALA A 133 0.61 -1.04 12.69
C ALA A 133 0.01 -2.46 12.65
N GLU A 134 -0.90 -2.76 13.58
CA GLU A 134 -1.62 -4.03 13.69
C GLU A 134 -2.45 -4.35 12.44
N LYS A 135 -3.34 -3.45 12.01
CA LYS A 135 -4.18 -3.66 10.82
C LYS A 135 -3.37 -3.95 9.57
N TRP A 136 -2.28 -3.20 9.37
CA TRP A 136 -1.44 -3.37 8.19
C TRP A 136 -0.54 -4.61 8.28
N LEU A 137 -0.19 -5.06 9.49
CA LEU A 137 0.50 -6.34 9.68
C LEU A 137 -0.43 -7.51 9.34
N ILE A 138 -1.69 -7.47 9.78
CA ILE A 138 -2.72 -8.45 9.38
C ILE A 138 -2.86 -8.47 7.86
N PHE A 139 -3.09 -7.30 7.25
CA PHE A 139 -3.18 -7.16 5.80
C PHE A 139 -1.97 -7.77 5.07
N LYS A 140 -0.75 -7.45 5.52
CA LYS A 140 0.49 -7.98 4.96
C LYS A 140 0.54 -9.51 5.06
N ASN A 141 0.20 -10.06 6.22
CA ASN A 141 0.27 -11.50 6.47
C ASN A 141 -0.72 -12.26 5.59
N VAL A 142 -1.97 -11.81 5.48
CA VAL A 142 -2.97 -12.42 4.57
C VAL A 142 -2.52 -12.33 3.11
N MET A 143 -1.95 -11.20 2.71
CA MET A 143 -1.44 -11.04 1.35
C MET A 143 -0.27 -11.99 1.06
N LEU A 144 0.63 -12.19 2.03
CA LEU A 144 1.75 -13.12 1.92
C LEU A 144 1.29 -14.58 1.85
N THR A 145 0.35 -15.01 2.68
CA THR A 145 -0.15 -16.41 2.64
C THR A 145 -0.84 -16.75 1.31
N LEU A 146 -1.34 -15.74 0.59
CA LEU A 146 -2.00 -15.94 -0.71
C LEU A 146 -1.04 -15.84 -1.89
N LEU A 147 -0.11 -14.87 -1.88
CA LEU A 147 0.86 -14.69 -2.98
C LEU A 147 2.05 -15.65 -2.88
N CYS A 148 2.35 -16.13 -1.68
CA CYS A 148 3.47 -16.99 -1.37
C CYS A 148 3.04 -18.01 -0.30
N PRO A 149 2.20 -18.99 -0.65
CA PRO A 149 1.60 -19.94 0.30
C PRO A 149 2.62 -20.84 0.99
N GLU A 150 3.78 -21.04 0.36
CA GLU A 150 4.90 -21.77 0.92
C GLU A 150 6.08 -20.82 1.13
N ILE A 151 6.76 -20.93 2.28
CA ILE A 151 7.99 -20.18 2.51
C ILE A 151 9.04 -20.70 1.53
N ASN A 152 9.33 -19.91 0.51
CA ASN A 152 10.27 -20.23 -0.54
C ASN A 152 11.23 -19.05 -0.80
N ILE A 153 12.00 -19.14 -1.88
CA ILE A 153 12.98 -18.12 -2.25
C ILE A 153 12.35 -16.74 -2.56
N THR A 154 11.07 -16.68 -2.94
CA THR A 154 10.38 -15.43 -3.28
C THR A 154 9.67 -14.78 -2.09
N TYR A 155 9.51 -15.50 -0.96
CA TYR A 155 8.89 -14.97 0.26
C TYR A 155 9.56 -13.68 0.79
N PRO A 156 10.90 -13.58 0.92
CA PRO A 156 11.54 -12.36 1.42
C PRO A 156 11.28 -11.16 0.50
N THR A 157 11.31 -11.37 -0.81
CA THR A 157 11.07 -10.32 -1.81
C THR A 157 9.62 -9.84 -1.78
N TRP A 158 8.65 -10.75 -1.72
CA TRP A 158 7.24 -10.39 -1.51
C TRP A 158 7.04 -9.61 -0.22
N SER A 159 7.66 -10.05 0.89
CA SER A 159 7.56 -9.38 2.18
C SER A 159 8.14 -7.97 2.15
N LYS A 160 9.30 -7.77 1.49
CA LYS A 160 9.90 -6.44 1.27
C LYS A 160 9.00 -5.55 0.43
N LEU A 161 8.50 -6.05 -0.71
CA LEU A 161 7.63 -5.30 -1.63
C LEU A 161 6.33 -4.85 -0.94
N ILE A 162 5.62 -5.78 -0.29
CA ILE A 162 4.36 -5.46 0.39
C ILE A 162 4.60 -4.46 1.51
N SER A 163 5.70 -4.60 2.25
CA SER A 163 6.07 -3.62 3.29
C SER A 163 6.32 -2.24 2.69
N PHE A 164 7.10 -2.15 1.61
CA PHE A 164 7.36 -0.89 0.91
C PHE A 164 6.06 -0.22 0.43
N VAL A 165 5.17 -1.00 -0.19
CA VAL A 165 3.83 -0.55 -0.63
C VAL A 165 3.02 0.03 0.53
N ILE A 166 2.91 -0.71 1.64
CA ILE A 166 2.15 -0.29 2.82
C ILE A 166 2.74 1.00 3.40
N TYR A 167 4.07 1.08 3.53
CA TYR A 167 4.72 2.26 4.07
C TYR A 167 4.49 3.49 3.21
N GLU A 168 4.65 3.38 1.89
CA GLU A 168 4.47 4.49 0.97
C GLU A 168 2.99 4.93 0.90
N ILE A 169 2.02 4.01 0.96
CA ILE A 169 0.61 4.38 1.05
C ILE A 169 0.32 5.10 2.37
N LYS A 170 0.75 4.52 3.50
CA LYS A 170 0.55 5.05 4.86
C LYS A 170 1.13 6.45 5.03
N ASP A 171 2.36 6.63 4.60
CA ASP A 171 3.04 7.92 4.72
C ASP A 171 2.27 9.02 3.97
N SER A 172 1.54 8.68 2.90
CA SER A 172 0.93 9.67 1.97
C SER A 172 -0.41 10.08 2.52
N TYR A 173 -1.12 9.07 3.01
CA TYR A 173 -2.29 9.26 3.83
C TYR A 173 -1.98 10.21 5.00
N LEU A 174 -0.93 9.95 5.78
CA LEU A 174 -0.59 10.75 6.96
C LEU A 174 -0.12 12.16 6.61
N GLU A 175 0.68 12.32 5.55
CA GLU A 175 1.03 13.62 4.99
C GLU A 175 -0.23 14.41 4.61
N HIS A 176 -1.14 13.80 3.85
CA HIS A 176 -2.33 14.47 3.37
C HIS A 176 -3.33 14.78 4.49
N VAL A 177 -3.49 13.90 5.48
CA VAL A 177 -4.27 14.20 6.70
C VAL A 177 -3.71 15.41 7.44
N ARG A 178 -2.38 15.55 7.56
CA ARG A 178 -1.74 16.71 8.18
C ARG A 178 -2.02 17.99 7.39
N GLN A 179 -1.93 17.94 6.06
CA GLN A 179 -2.25 19.06 5.18
C GLN A 179 -3.70 19.52 5.35
N LEU A 180 -4.67 18.58 5.29
CA LEU A 180 -6.09 18.88 5.47
C LEU A 180 -6.36 19.56 6.82
N ARG A 181 -5.80 19.03 7.91
CA ARG A 181 -5.93 19.64 9.25
C ARG A 181 -5.30 21.03 9.34
N SER A 182 -4.12 21.23 8.75
CA SER A 182 -3.45 22.53 8.74
C SER A 182 -4.21 23.58 7.91
N SER A 183 -4.83 23.17 6.80
CA SER A 183 -5.65 24.05 5.97
C SER A 183 -7.00 24.42 6.60
N SER A 184 -7.47 23.63 7.57
CA SER A 184 -8.70 23.89 8.32
C SER A 184 -8.50 24.79 9.54
N CYS A 185 -7.27 25.21 9.85
CA CYS A 185 -7.00 26.19 10.91
C CYS A 185 -6.85 27.58 10.26
N PRO A 186 -7.81 28.51 10.41
CA PRO A 186 -7.61 29.87 9.95
C PRO A 186 -6.40 30.44 10.69
N GLN A 187 -5.49 31.07 9.97
CA GLN A 187 -4.50 31.94 10.59
C GLN A 187 -5.27 32.92 11.47
N ILE A 188 -5.08 32.85 12.79
CA ILE A 188 -5.49 33.92 13.69
C ILE A 188 -4.72 35.13 13.20
N ALA A 189 -5.40 35.98 12.43
CA ALA A 189 -4.88 37.26 12.01
C ALA A 189 -4.37 37.96 13.27
N GLN A 190 -3.08 38.29 13.27
CA GLN A 190 -2.50 39.14 14.29
C GLN A 190 -3.35 40.41 14.35
N LEU A 191 -4.14 40.54 15.41
CA LEU A 191 -4.72 41.82 15.81
C LEU A 191 -3.52 42.69 16.22
N THR A 192 -2.95 43.38 15.23
CA THR A 192 -2.12 44.57 15.45
C THR A 192 -2.97 45.54 16.26
N ILE A 193 -2.65 45.62 17.55
CA ILE A 193 -3.08 46.69 18.43
C ILE A 193 -2.46 47.97 17.83
N ILE A 194 -3.30 48.81 17.25
CA ILE A 194 -2.90 50.17 16.84
C ILE A 194 -2.93 51.04 18.11
N PRO A 195 -1.86 51.80 18.41
CA PRO A 195 -1.79 52.68 19.58
C PRO A 195 -2.78 53.84 19.54
#